data_AF-A0AAN6NDK9-F1
#
_entry.id   AF-A0AAN6NDK9-F1
#
_cell.length_a   1.000
_cell.length_b   1.000
_cell.length_c   1.000
_cell.angle_alpha   90.00
_cell.angle_beta   90.00
_cell.angle_gamma   90.00
#
_symmetry.space_group_name_H-M   'P 1'
#
loop_
_entity.id
_entity.type
_entity.pdbx_description
1 polymer ?
#
loop_
_entity_poly.entity_id
_entity_poly.type
_entity_poly.pdbx_seq_one_letter_code
_entity_poly.pdbx_strand_id
1 'polypeptide(L)'
;PQQCAPVSAPQQQLPVRFPQQVGASSLPQRAPPMDESQKKRLHGIVSSLSPSLVAALLLNAASMDSTGMVAQSIEHQHQMIIDAEKARVIDFDHYSEAAWRELNQDAGGWDGADEFGRVGDVETAIEKMLNAIFRATKEHSSFGTKKSAVETMRKIFKSLMLGNDQIAHEVRTTCYGWDAMFVAVFNRMTDLEKARLALEDDGAWAEKFREVVKLANAYRVMEKLGEPLDELDSYWHEDSEEYDEEDEEEDEGAG
;
A
#
# COMPACT_ATOMS: atom_id res chain seq x y z
N PRO A 1 -50.72 -63.94 -23.70
CA PRO A 1 -51.76 -64.83 -23.12
C PRO A 1 -51.17 -65.66 -21.98
N GLN A 2 -51.71 -65.39 -20.80
CA GLN A 2 -51.38 -65.88 -19.46
C GLN A 2 -51.01 -67.37 -19.35
N GLN A 3 -49.98 -67.67 -18.54
CA GLN A 3 -50.00 -68.83 -17.66
C GLN A 3 -49.51 -68.44 -16.26
N CYS A 4 -50.35 -68.79 -15.28
CA CYS A 4 -50.24 -68.54 -13.85
C CYS A 4 -49.22 -69.48 -13.17
N ALA A 5 -48.67 -69.00 -12.05
CA ALA A 5 -47.82 -69.72 -11.09
C ALA A 5 -48.57 -70.86 -10.34
N PRO A 6 -47.89 -71.71 -9.53
CA PRO A 6 -47.70 -71.34 -8.10
C PRO A 6 -46.36 -71.81 -7.45
N VAL A 7 -45.73 -70.97 -6.62
CA VAL A 7 -45.68 -70.96 -5.12
C VAL A 7 -44.87 -72.09 -4.48
N SER A 8 -43.69 -71.73 -3.93
CA SER A 8 -42.92 -72.51 -2.94
C SER A 8 -42.74 -71.71 -1.65
N ALA A 9 -42.85 -72.43 -0.53
CA ALA A 9 -43.00 -71.98 0.86
C ALA A 9 -41.74 -71.34 1.50
N PRO A 10 -41.85 -70.70 2.69
CA PRO A 10 -40.90 -69.70 3.18
C PRO A 10 -39.71 -70.29 3.95
N GLN A 11 -38.51 -69.76 3.70
CA GLN A 11 -37.31 -70.01 4.50
C GLN A 11 -37.30 -69.14 5.77
N GLN A 12 -37.13 -69.78 6.92
CA GLN A 12 -36.97 -69.17 8.24
C GLN A 12 -35.65 -68.40 8.31
N GLN A 13 -35.70 -67.10 8.64
CA GLN A 13 -34.53 -66.28 8.96
C GLN A 13 -34.09 -66.52 10.42
N LEU A 14 -32.81 -66.83 10.62
CA LEU A 14 -32.14 -66.83 11.92
C LEU A 14 -31.85 -65.38 12.36
N PRO A 15 -31.91 -65.05 13.67
CA PRO A 15 -31.66 -63.69 14.15
C PRO A 15 -30.16 -63.35 14.12
N VAL A 16 -29.82 -62.27 13.41
CA VAL A 16 -28.50 -61.64 13.42
C VAL A 16 -28.29 -60.92 14.74
N ARG A 17 -27.34 -61.37 15.56
CA ARG A 17 -26.83 -60.65 16.74
C ARG A 17 -25.92 -59.51 16.27
N PHE A 18 -26.32 -58.27 16.52
CA PHE A 18 -25.43 -57.12 16.39
C PHE A 18 -24.52 -57.00 17.64
N PRO A 19 -23.21 -56.76 17.48
CA PRO A 19 -22.33 -56.44 18.60
C PRO A 19 -22.63 -55.03 19.13
N GLN A 20 -22.71 -54.93 20.46
CA GLN A 20 -22.81 -53.68 21.23
C GLN A 20 -21.65 -52.73 20.86
N GLN A 21 -21.98 -51.54 20.36
CA GLN A 21 -21.03 -50.43 20.27
C GLN A 21 -20.69 -49.95 21.68
N VAL A 22 -19.45 -50.22 22.10
CA VAL A 22 -18.80 -49.56 23.23
C VAL A 22 -17.92 -48.47 22.63
N GLY A 23 -18.15 -47.22 23.00
CA GLY A 23 -17.31 -46.10 22.60
C GLY A 23 -18.09 -44.81 22.45
N ALA A 24 -18.43 -44.19 23.59
CA ALA A 24 -18.86 -42.81 23.60
C ALA A 24 -17.69 -41.94 23.11
N SER A 25 -17.76 -41.46 21.86
CA SER A 25 -16.92 -40.38 21.38
C SER A 25 -17.26 -39.12 22.18
N SER A 26 -16.43 -38.79 23.16
CA SER A 26 -16.48 -37.51 23.86
C SER A 26 -16.12 -36.40 22.87
N LEU A 27 -17.13 -35.65 22.44
CA LEU A 27 -16.94 -34.39 21.73
C LEU A 27 -16.02 -33.47 22.56
N PRO A 28 -15.09 -32.72 21.95
CA PRO A 28 -14.24 -31.80 22.67
C PRO A 28 -15.11 -30.74 23.37
N GLN A 29 -15.11 -30.75 24.70
CA GLN A 29 -15.78 -29.75 25.51
C GLN A 29 -15.12 -28.39 25.26
N ARG A 30 -15.89 -27.46 24.70
CA ARG A 30 -15.50 -26.05 24.56
C ARG A 30 -15.24 -25.49 25.95
N ALA A 31 -14.04 -24.98 26.20
CA ALA A 31 -13.67 -24.39 27.48
C ALA A 31 -14.66 -23.28 27.87
N PRO A 32 -14.97 -23.13 29.18
CA PRO A 32 -15.89 -22.10 29.64
C PRO A 32 -15.37 -20.70 29.29
N PRO A 33 -16.27 -19.74 28.99
CA PRO A 33 -15.88 -18.38 28.68
C PRO A 33 -15.16 -17.76 29.89
N MET A 34 -14.07 -17.06 29.59
CA MET A 34 -13.20 -16.43 30.58
C MET A 34 -13.94 -15.32 31.33
N ASP A 35 -13.83 -15.28 32.66
CA ASP A 35 -14.49 -14.24 33.46
C ASP A 35 -13.82 -12.86 33.32
N GLU A 36 -14.53 -11.79 33.68
CA GLU A 36 -14.03 -10.41 33.53
C GLU A 36 -12.82 -10.09 34.42
N SER A 37 -12.69 -10.74 35.58
CA SER A 37 -11.52 -10.57 36.45
C SER A 37 -10.26 -11.21 35.84
N GLN A 38 -10.44 -12.36 35.19
CA GLN A 38 -9.40 -13.08 34.46
C GLN A 38 -8.98 -12.30 33.21
N LYS A 39 -9.94 -11.77 32.43
CA LYS A 39 -9.66 -10.88 31.29
C LYS A 39 -8.84 -9.66 31.72
N LYS A 40 -9.25 -8.97 32.79
CA LYS A 40 -8.55 -7.77 33.27
C LYS A 40 -7.12 -8.07 33.72
N ARG A 41 -6.91 -9.19 34.42
CA ARG A 41 -5.55 -9.63 34.83
C ARG A 41 -4.70 -9.98 33.60
N LEU A 42 -5.24 -10.75 32.67
CA LEU A 42 -4.52 -11.12 31.44
C LEU A 42 -4.18 -9.90 30.59
N HIS A 43 -5.10 -8.95 30.46
CA HIS A 43 -4.83 -7.69 29.77
C HIS A 43 -3.62 -6.97 30.37
N GLY A 44 -3.57 -6.81 31.70
CA GLY A 44 -2.44 -6.18 32.38
C GLY A 44 -1.10 -6.88 32.11
N ILE A 45 -1.11 -8.22 32.05
CA ILE A 45 0.08 -9.01 31.71
C ILE A 45 0.47 -8.77 30.25
N VAL A 46 -0.46 -8.95 29.31
CA VAL A 46 -0.21 -8.78 27.86
C VAL A 46 0.32 -7.38 27.55
N SER A 47 -0.24 -6.33 28.17
CA SER A 47 0.23 -4.95 27.99
C SER A 47 1.65 -4.70 28.51
N SER A 48 2.18 -5.56 29.38
CA SER A 48 3.56 -5.46 29.89
C SER A 48 4.59 -6.25 29.07
N LEU A 49 4.14 -7.10 28.15
CA LEU A 49 5.01 -7.91 27.31
C LEU A 49 5.54 -7.10 26.12
N SER A 50 6.70 -7.51 25.57
CA SER A 50 7.20 -6.91 24.33
C SER A 50 6.31 -7.29 23.14
N PRO A 51 6.19 -6.43 22.10
CA PRO A 51 5.43 -6.75 20.90
C PRO A 51 5.88 -8.06 20.22
N SER A 52 7.18 -8.34 20.22
CA SER A 52 7.75 -9.57 19.66
C SER A 52 7.30 -10.82 20.40
N LEU A 53 7.23 -10.77 21.74
CA LEU A 53 6.77 -11.89 22.54
C LEU A 53 5.26 -12.10 22.39
N VAL A 54 4.48 -11.02 22.32
CA VAL A 54 3.04 -11.09 22.04
C VAL A 54 2.79 -11.74 20.68
N ALA A 55 3.52 -11.34 19.64
CA ALA A 55 3.42 -11.94 18.30
C ALA A 55 3.75 -13.44 18.32
N ALA A 56 4.84 -13.84 18.98
CA ALA A 56 5.20 -15.26 19.11
C ALA A 56 4.13 -16.08 19.86
N LEU A 57 3.55 -15.53 20.93
CA LEU A 57 2.48 -16.18 21.68
C LEU A 57 1.19 -16.31 20.85
N LEU A 58 0.83 -15.29 20.08
CA LEU A 58 -0.34 -15.33 19.17
C LEU A 58 -0.16 -16.37 18.07
N LEU A 59 1.03 -16.45 17.46
CA LEU A 59 1.35 -17.44 16.43
C LEU A 59 1.34 -18.86 17.00
N ASN A 60 1.87 -19.07 18.20
CA ASN A 60 1.79 -20.37 18.89
C ASN A 60 0.34 -20.72 19.26
N ALA A 61 -0.46 -19.75 19.72
CA ALA A 61 -1.88 -19.98 19.99
C ALA A 61 -2.64 -20.35 18.71
N ALA A 62 -2.34 -19.69 17.59
CA ALA A 62 -2.92 -19.99 16.29
C ALA A 62 -2.54 -21.39 15.77
N SER A 63 -1.29 -21.83 15.98
CA SER A 63 -0.84 -23.16 15.54
C SER A 63 -1.35 -24.31 16.41
N MET A 64 -1.65 -24.06 17.68
CA MET A 64 -2.21 -25.04 18.60
C MET A 64 -3.75 -25.09 18.58
N ASP A 65 -4.41 -24.09 17.98
CA ASP A 65 -5.86 -24.05 17.85
C ASP A 65 -6.34 -24.98 16.72
N SER A 66 -6.85 -26.15 17.10
CA SER A 66 -7.40 -27.13 16.16
C SER A 66 -8.64 -26.65 15.40
N THR A 67 -9.28 -25.58 15.86
CA THR A 67 -10.45 -24.99 15.17
C THR A 67 -10.06 -23.91 14.16
N GLY A 68 -8.80 -23.43 14.18
CA GLY A 68 -8.31 -22.36 13.30
C GLY A 68 -8.94 -20.99 13.57
N MET A 69 -9.75 -20.84 14.62
CA MET A 69 -10.46 -19.61 14.96
C MET A 69 -9.51 -18.46 15.33
N VAL A 70 -8.39 -18.75 16.00
CA VAL A 70 -7.39 -17.74 16.36
C VAL A 70 -6.74 -17.18 15.10
N ALA A 71 -6.32 -18.03 14.16
CA ALA A 71 -5.73 -17.62 12.89
C ALA A 71 -6.73 -16.77 12.08
N GLN A 72 -7.96 -17.28 11.89
CA GLN A 72 -9.03 -16.56 11.19
C GLN A 72 -9.33 -15.21 11.85
N SER A 73 -9.33 -15.13 13.17
CA SER A 73 -9.58 -13.86 13.86
C SER A 73 -8.44 -12.86 13.66
N ILE A 74 -7.18 -13.30 13.62
CA ILE A 74 -6.03 -12.43 13.32
C ILE A 74 -6.14 -11.91 11.89
N GLU A 75 -6.37 -12.80 10.92
CA GLU A 75 -6.54 -12.44 9.51
C GLU A 75 -7.71 -11.49 9.31
N HIS A 76 -8.86 -11.76 9.94
CA HIS A 76 -10.03 -10.89 9.85
C HIS A 76 -9.78 -9.51 10.43
N GLN A 77 -9.14 -9.40 11.61
CA GLN A 77 -8.78 -8.10 12.18
C GLN A 77 -7.78 -7.34 11.31
N HIS A 78 -6.80 -8.04 10.74
CA HIS A 78 -5.86 -7.45 9.79
C HIS A 78 -6.58 -6.93 8.54
N GLN A 79 -7.50 -7.71 7.97
CA GLN A 79 -8.31 -7.29 6.83
C GLN A 79 -9.18 -6.07 7.16
N MET A 80 -9.80 -6.03 8.34
CA MET A 80 -10.57 -4.85 8.77
C MET A 80 -9.70 -3.58 8.84
N ILE A 81 -8.45 -3.69 9.31
CA ILE A 81 -7.50 -2.55 9.34
C ILE A 81 -7.15 -2.12 7.91
N ILE A 82 -6.87 -3.07 7.02
CA ILE A 82 -6.60 -2.80 5.61
C ILE A 82 -7.79 -2.10 4.95
N ASP A 83 -9.00 -2.61 5.15
CA ASP A 83 -10.21 -2.07 4.53
C ASP A 83 -10.51 -0.65 5.04
N ALA A 84 -10.33 -0.42 6.34
CA ALA A 84 -10.45 0.91 6.92
C ALA A 84 -9.42 1.90 6.33
N GLU A 85 -8.18 1.45 6.13
CA GLU A 85 -7.11 2.27 5.56
C GLU A 85 -7.32 2.54 4.06
N LYS A 86 -7.85 1.56 3.31
CA LYS A 86 -8.27 1.71 1.91
C LYS A 86 -9.49 2.61 1.74
N ALA A 87 -10.37 2.68 2.73
CA ALA A 87 -11.55 3.57 2.69
C ALA A 87 -11.19 5.02 3.03
N ARG A 88 -10.08 5.24 3.74
CA ARG A 88 -9.64 6.55 4.18
C ARG A 88 -8.87 7.28 3.08
N VAL A 89 -9.27 8.52 2.81
CA VAL A 89 -8.54 9.44 1.91
C VAL A 89 -7.98 10.58 2.75
N ILE A 90 -6.67 10.73 2.77
CA ILE A 90 -6.00 11.91 3.35
C ILE A 90 -5.65 12.86 2.22
N ASP A 91 -5.95 14.13 2.43
CA ASP A 91 -5.44 15.19 1.59
C ASP A 91 -4.26 15.91 2.24
N PHE A 92 -3.17 16.04 1.50
CA PHE A 92 -1.91 16.63 1.93
C PHE A 92 -1.66 18.02 1.34
N ASP A 93 -2.56 18.56 0.53
CA ASP A 93 -2.32 19.77 -0.27
C ASP A 93 -1.84 20.98 0.56
N HIS A 94 -2.35 21.10 1.79
CA HIS A 94 -1.94 22.11 2.77
C HIS A 94 -0.41 22.16 3.05
N TYR A 95 0.30 21.04 2.89
CA TYR A 95 1.77 21.03 3.02
C TYR A 95 2.46 21.71 1.85
N SER A 96 1.89 21.67 0.64
CA SER A 96 2.49 22.37 -0.50
C SER A 96 2.39 23.88 -0.35
N GLU A 97 1.25 24.38 0.13
CA GLU A 97 1.07 25.80 0.47
C GLU A 97 1.97 26.24 1.62
N ALA A 98 2.13 25.40 2.64
CA ALA A 98 3.02 25.67 3.76
C ALA A 98 4.48 25.74 3.30
N ALA A 99 4.95 24.76 2.52
CA ALA A 99 6.31 24.76 1.98
C ALA A 99 6.59 25.97 1.09
N TRP A 100 5.63 26.35 0.24
CA TRP A 100 5.75 27.56 -0.57
C TRP A 100 5.91 28.81 0.30
N ARG A 101 5.13 28.93 1.40
CA ARG A 101 5.28 30.04 2.35
C ARG A 101 6.62 30.03 3.09
N GLU A 102 7.16 28.85 3.44
CA GLU A 102 8.49 28.78 4.05
C GLU A 102 9.59 29.23 3.09
N LEU A 103 9.49 28.85 1.81
CA LEU A 103 10.48 29.17 0.79
C LEU A 103 10.47 30.64 0.33
N ASN A 104 9.30 31.30 0.33
CA ASN A 104 9.11 32.66 -0.20
C ASN A 104 8.95 33.71 0.91
N GLN A 105 9.48 33.47 2.11
CA GLN A 105 9.50 34.47 3.17
C GLN A 105 10.55 35.55 2.85
N ASP A 106 10.13 36.83 2.78
CA ASP A 106 11.00 37.96 2.49
C ASP A 106 12.24 38.00 3.39
N ALA A 107 13.44 37.97 2.78
CA ALA A 107 14.74 38.09 3.46
C ALA A 107 15.09 39.53 3.88
N GLY A 108 14.08 40.39 4.02
CA GLY A 108 14.26 41.83 4.24
C GLY A 108 14.99 42.16 5.53
N GLY A 109 16.28 42.51 5.41
CA GLY A 109 17.06 43.19 6.44
C GLY A 109 17.72 42.29 7.49
N TRP A 110 18.17 41.09 7.13
CA TRP A 110 18.79 40.17 8.09
C TRP A 110 20.31 40.26 8.06
N ASP A 111 20.93 40.21 9.23
CA ASP A 111 22.37 40.05 9.37
C ASP A 111 22.75 38.58 9.08
N GLY A 112 23.86 38.32 8.38
CA GLY A 112 24.18 37.01 7.80
C GLY A 112 24.28 35.81 8.77
N ALA A 113 24.28 36.02 10.09
CA ALA A 113 24.17 34.94 11.08
C ALA A 113 22.72 34.44 11.27
N ASP A 114 21.74 35.35 11.15
CA ASP A 114 20.31 35.03 11.24
C ASP A 114 19.81 34.30 9.98
N GLU A 115 20.47 34.55 8.85
CA GLU A 115 20.15 33.92 7.56
C GLU A 115 20.44 32.41 7.55
N PHE A 116 21.59 31.98 8.07
CA PHE A 116 21.94 30.55 8.10
C PHE A 116 21.04 29.74 9.04
N GLY A 117 20.70 30.30 10.21
CA GLY A 117 19.74 29.67 11.13
C GLY A 117 18.37 29.48 10.47
N ARG A 118 17.94 30.47 9.69
CA ARG A 118 16.65 30.46 9.00
C ARG A 118 16.59 29.47 7.84
N VAL A 119 17.67 29.33 7.07
CA VAL A 119 17.78 28.27 6.05
C VAL A 119 17.56 26.90 6.69
N GLY A 120 18.24 26.64 7.82
CA GLY A 120 18.08 25.38 8.56
C GLY A 120 16.67 25.17 9.11
N ASP A 121 16.01 26.23 9.57
CA ASP A 121 14.61 26.17 10.02
C ASP A 121 13.65 25.83 8.87
N VAL A 122 13.83 26.46 7.70
CA VAL A 122 13.03 26.18 6.49
C VAL A 122 13.25 24.76 5.98
N GLU A 123 14.51 24.32 5.89
CA GLU A 123 14.86 22.94 5.54
C GLU A 123 14.18 21.94 6.48
N THR A 124 14.32 22.14 7.79
CA THR A 124 13.72 21.29 8.82
C THR A 124 12.19 21.29 8.72
N ALA A 125 11.57 22.44 8.43
CA ALA A 125 10.13 22.55 8.27
C ALA A 125 9.65 21.72 7.08
N ILE A 126 10.28 21.84 5.91
CA ILE A 126 9.92 21.09 4.71
C ILE A 126 10.18 19.59 4.92
N GLU A 127 11.32 19.22 5.51
CA GLU A 127 11.62 17.81 5.82
C GLU A 127 10.56 17.20 6.74
N LYS A 128 10.07 17.93 7.75
CA LYS A 128 8.96 17.47 8.62
C LYS A 128 7.67 17.26 7.83
N MET A 129 7.35 18.12 6.86
CA MET A 129 6.17 17.96 6.00
C MET A 129 6.29 16.70 5.14
N LEU A 130 7.45 16.50 4.48
CA LEU A 130 7.72 15.31 3.67
C LEU A 130 7.67 14.03 4.52
N ASN A 131 8.24 14.06 5.73
CA ASN A 131 8.16 12.95 6.68
C ASN A 131 6.72 12.66 7.12
N ALA A 132 5.89 13.69 7.33
CA ALA A 132 4.50 13.52 7.70
C ALA A 132 3.71 12.83 6.57
N ILE A 133 3.90 13.28 5.33
CA ILE A 133 3.33 12.62 4.13
C ILE A 133 3.81 11.17 4.04
N PHE A 134 5.13 10.94 4.11
CA PHE A 134 5.72 9.61 4.05
C PHE A 134 5.19 8.67 5.13
N ARG A 135 5.03 9.14 6.37
CA ARG A 135 4.52 8.31 7.47
C ARG A 135 3.02 8.04 7.34
N ALA A 136 2.25 8.98 6.81
CA ALA A 136 0.80 8.86 6.69
C ALA A 136 0.36 8.00 5.50
N THR A 137 1.16 7.94 4.43
CA THR A 137 0.91 7.07 3.28
C THR A 137 1.43 5.66 3.55
N LYS A 138 0.56 4.66 3.56
CA LYS A 138 0.91 3.25 3.76
C LYS A 138 0.74 2.47 2.46
N GLU A 139 1.30 1.27 2.42
CA GLU A 139 1.11 0.33 1.30
C GLU A 139 -0.37 0.06 1.02
N HIS A 140 -1.17 -0.06 2.08
CA HIS A 140 -2.62 -0.29 1.98
C HIS A 140 -3.47 0.98 2.00
N SER A 141 -2.87 2.19 1.96
CA SER A 141 -3.65 3.41 1.83
C SER A 141 -4.43 3.42 0.52
N SER A 142 -5.54 4.15 0.49
CA SER A 142 -6.30 4.37 -0.74
C SER A 142 -5.45 5.01 -1.84
N PHE A 143 -5.80 4.73 -3.11
CA PHE A 143 -5.23 5.43 -4.25
C PHE A 143 -5.32 6.96 -4.08
N GLY A 144 -6.44 7.48 -3.57
CA GLY A 144 -6.60 8.91 -3.31
C GLY A 144 -5.56 9.48 -2.36
N THR A 145 -5.25 8.78 -1.26
CA THR A 145 -4.18 9.17 -0.33
C THR A 145 -2.81 9.12 -1.00
N LYS A 146 -2.49 8.02 -1.71
CA LYS A 146 -1.19 7.88 -2.40
C LYS A 146 -1.01 8.95 -3.47
N LYS A 147 -2.05 9.24 -4.27
CA LYS A 147 -2.07 10.29 -5.29
C LYS A 147 -1.87 11.68 -4.66
N SER A 148 -2.64 12.01 -3.61
CA SER A 148 -2.48 13.30 -2.91
C SER A 148 -1.05 13.45 -2.36
N ALA A 149 -0.47 12.38 -1.84
CA ALA A 149 0.91 12.37 -1.32
C ALA A 149 1.94 12.71 -2.41
N VAL A 150 1.98 11.95 -3.52
CA VAL A 150 2.95 12.19 -4.59
C VAL A 150 2.71 13.53 -5.28
N GLU A 151 1.46 13.96 -5.45
CA GLU A 151 1.13 15.27 -6.01
C GLU A 151 1.62 16.42 -5.11
N THR A 152 1.40 16.30 -3.80
CA THR A 152 1.86 17.30 -2.84
C THR A 152 3.39 17.38 -2.80
N MET A 153 4.07 16.23 -2.75
CA MET A 153 5.55 16.20 -2.79
C MET A 153 6.09 16.79 -4.09
N ARG A 154 5.47 16.48 -5.25
CA ARG A 154 5.81 17.10 -6.54
C ARG A 154 5.68 18.62 -6.49
N LYS A 155 4.58 19.16 -5.92
CA LYS A 155 4.37 20.61 -5.76
C LYS A 155 5.41 21.26 -4.84
N ILE A 156 5.80 20.60 -3.74
CA ILE A 156 6.86 21.06 -2.85
C ILE A 156 8.19 21.16 -3.61
N PHE A 157 8.57 20.12 -4.35
CA PHE A 157 9.79 20.11 -5.15
C PHE A 157 9.77 21.18 -6.23
N LYS A 158 8.63 21.34 -6.93
CA LYS A 158 8.46 22.42 -7.91
C LYS A 158 8.68 23.80 -7.29
N SER A 159 8.10 24.04 -6.11
CA SER A 159 8.25 25.32 -5.39
C SER A 159 9.71 25.57 -5.01
N LEU A 160 10.42 24.55 -4.53
CA LEU A 160 11.85 24.63 -4.22
C LEU A 160 12.68 24.95 -5.47
N MET A 161 12.38 24.35 -6.63
CA MET A 161 13.13 24.58 -7.86
C MET A 161 12.87 25.95 -8.50
N LEU A 162 11.65 26.48 -8.34
CA LEU A 162 11.27 27.79 -8.89
C LEU A 162 11.62 28.97 -7.97
N GLY A 163 11.91 28.71 -6.69
CA GLY A 163 12.32 29.75 -5.75
C GLY A 163 13.64 30.39 -6.18
N ASN A 164 13.64 31.70 -6.43
CA ASN A 164 14.83 32.44 -6.84
C ASN A 164 15.52 33.15 -5.67
N ASP A 165 14.93 33.10 -4.48
CA ASP A 165 15.47 33.74 -3.28
C ASP A 165 16.64 32.95 -2.70
N GLN A 166 17.47 33.63 -1.91
CA GLN A 166 18.67 33.05 -1.30
C GLN A 166 18.32 31.82 -0.44
N ILE A 167 17.19 31.86 0.30
CA ILE A 167 16.71 30.73 1.10
C ILE A 167 16.48 29.49 0.21
N ALA A 168 15.72 29.64 -0.88
CA ALA A 168 15.44 28.52 -1.77
C ALA A 168 16.72 27.99 -2.44
N HIS A 169 17.66 28.88 -2.76
CA HIS A 169 18.98 28.48 -3.26
C HIS A 169 19.73 27.60 -2.25
N GLU A 170 19.85 28.04 -1.00
CA GLU A 170 20.57 27.29 0.03
C GLU A 170 19.88 25.96 0.36
N VAL A 171 18.55 25.95 0.53
CA VAL A 171 17.78 24.72 0.82
C VAL A 171 17.91 23.69 -0.32
N ARG A 172 18.04 24.11 -1.58
CA ARG A 172 18.32 23.18 -2.69
C ARG A 172 19.64 22.45 -2.51
N THR A 173 20.65 23.09 -1.91
CA THR A 173 21.95 22.46 -1.70
C THR A 173 21.94 21.40 -0.60
N THR A 174 20.93 21.42 0.28
CA THR A 174 20.84 20.54 1.44
C THR A 174 19.67 19.54 1.40
N CYS A 175 18.87 19.52 0.33
CA CYS A 175 17.66 18.68 0.20
C CYS A 175 17.92 17.16 -0.01
N TYR A 176 18.95 16.61 0.63
CA TYR A 176 19.39 15.23 0.47
C TYR A 176 18.32 14.22 0.93
N GLY A 177 18.08 13.19 0.12
CA GLY A 177 17.18 12.08 0.46
C GLY A 177 15.67 12.39 0.35
N TRP A 178 15.28 13.62 0.02
CA TRP A 178 13.88 13.98 -0.20
C TRP A 178 13.27 13.24 -1.40
N ASP A 179 14.07 13.05 -2.44
CA ASP A 179 13.75 12.22 -3.60
C ASP A 179 13.58 10.74 -3.24
N ALA A 180 14.43 10.20 -2.36
CA ALA A 180 14.29 8.83 -1.86
C ALA A 180 12.98 8.63 -1.09
N MET A 181 12.54 9.63 -0.33
CA MET A 181 11.20 9.60 0.29
C MET A 181 10.09 9.57 -0.75
N PHE A 182 10.21 10.37 -1.82
CA PHE A 182 9.25 10.36 -2.92
C PHE A 182 9.17 8.99 -3.58
N VAL A 183 10.31 8.42 -3.97
CA VAL A 183 10.40 7.08 -4.57
C VAL A 183 9.76 6.04 -3.66
N ALA A 184 10.01 6.10 -2.35
CA ALA A 184 9.41 5.16 -1.41
C ALA A 184 7.89 5.33 -1.25
N VAL A 185 7.35 6.55 -1.40
CA VAL A 185 5.89 6.78 -1.44
C VAL A 185 5.31 6.26 -2.77
N PHE A 186 5.97 6.55 -3.88
CA PHE A 186 5.58 6.11 -5.21
C PHE A 186 5.54 4.59 -5.32
N ASN A 187 6.55 3.89 -4.78
CA ASN A 187 6.63 2.43 -4.75
C ASN A 187 5.61 1.75 -3.83
N ARG A 188 4.79 2.51 -3.08
CA ARG A 188 3.63 1.95 -2.38
C ARG A 188 2.42 1.83 -3.31
N MET A 189 2.43 2.48 -4.47
CA MET A 189 1.40 2.30 -5.48
C MET A 189 1.58 0.94 -6.17
N THR A 190 0.47 0.26 -6.44
CA THR A 190 0.49 -0.91 -7.34
C THR A 190 0.68 -0.48 -8.78
N ASP A 191 1.06 -1.40 -9.67
CA ASP A 191 1.22 -1.09 -11.10
C ASP A 191 -0.06 -0.52 -11.71
N LEU A 192 -1.23 -1.02 -11.31
CA LEU A 192 -2.52 -0.46 -11.74
C LEU A 192 -2.73 0.97 -11.24
N GLU A 193 -2.32 1.28 -10.02
CA GLU A 193 -2.38 2.64 -9.47
C GLU A 193 -1.39 3.58 -10.19
N LYS A 194 -0.20 3.09 -10.53
CA LYS A 194 0.81 3.85 -11.30
C LYS A 194 0.34 4.10 -12.73
N ALA A 195 -0.18 3.09 -13.43
CA ALA A 195 -0.79 3.24 -14.75
C ALA A 195 -1.94 4.24 -14.73
N ARG A 196 -2.82 4.15 -13.72
CA ARG A 196 -3.92 5.12 -13.53
C ARG A 196 -3.40 6.55 -13.32
N LEU A 197 -2.33 6.71 -12.53
CA LEU A 197 -1.71 8.02 -12.32
C LEU A 197 -1.05 8.55 -13.59
N ALA A 198 -0.38 7.68 -14.35
CA ALA A 198 0.30 8.02 -15.60
C ALA A 198 -0.69 8.59 -16.62
N LEU A 199 -1.86 7.96 -16.76
CA LEU A 199 -2.91 8.32 -17.71
C LEU A 199 -3.88 9.41 -17.20
N GLU A 200 -3.67 9.92 -15.99
CA GLU A 200 -4.56 10.92 -15.39
C GLU A 200 -4.57 12.22 -16.21
N ASP A 201 -5.78 12.73 -16.49
CA ASP A 201 -6.01 13.94 -17.29
C ASP A 201 -5.25 13.90 -18.63
N ASP A 202 -5.36 12.77 -19.34
CA ASP A 202 -4.66 12.51 -20.61
C ASP A 202 -3.13 12.70 -20.50
N GLY A 203 -2.56 12.33 -19.35
CA GLY A 203 -1.12 12.40 -19.07
C GLY A 203 -0.63 13.73 -18.53
N ALA A 204 -1.52 14.67 -18.26
CA ALA A 204 -1.13 15.96 -17.69
C ALA A 204 -0.42 15.81 -16.34
N TRP A 205 -0.70 14.76 -15.56
CA TRP A 205 0.04 14.50 -14.32
C TRP A 205 1.50 14.13 -14.60
N ALA A 206 1.74 13.16 -15.50
CA ALA A 206 3.07 12.72 -15.89
C ALA A 206 3.90 13.88 -16.49
N GLU A 207 3.29 14.72 -17.33
CA GLU A 207 3.93 15.93 -17.86
C GLU A 207 4.38 16.90 -16.76
N LYS A 208 3.51 17.15 -15.77
CA LYS A 208 3.84 18.00 -14.62
C LYS A 208 4.95 17.41 -13.77
N PHE A 209 5.03 16.09 -13.66
CA PHE A 209 6.13 15.42 -12.95
C PHE A 209 7.43 15.51 -13.75
N ARG A 210 7.38 15.30 -15.08
CA ARG A 210 8.51 15.46 -16.00
C ARG A 210 9.10 16.86 -15.96
N GLU A 211 8.26 17.90 -15.85
CA GLU A 211 8.73 19.28 -15.64
C GLU A 211 9.58 19.41 -14.36
N VAL A 212 9.13 18.81 -13.25
CA VAL A 212 9.87 18.82 -11.98
C VAL A 212 11.19 18.07 -12.10
N VAL A 213 11.22 16.91 -12.76
CA VAL A 213 12.46 16.16 -13.03
C VAL A 213 13.44 16.98 -13.87
N LYS A 214 12.95 17.66 -14.92
CA LYS A 214 13.79 18.57 -15.73
C LYS A 214 14.40 19.70 -14.89
N LEU A 215 13.61 20.31 -14.02
CA LEU A 215 14.09 21.35 -13.11
C LEU A 215 15.12 20.80 -12.12
N ALA A 216 14.86 19.66 -11.49
CA ALA A 216 15.78 19.01 -10.57
C ALA A 216 17.12 18.68 -11.24
N ASN A 217 17.08 18.14 -12.46
CA ASN A 217 18.27 17.86 -13.27
C ASN A 217 19.05 19.12 -13.62
N ALA A 218 18.38 20.25 -13.90
CA ALA A 218 19.05 21.52 -14.18
C ALA A 218 19.87 22.02 -12.98
N TYR A 219 19.42 21.73 -11.75
CA TYR A 219 20.15 22.04 -10.52
C TYR A 219 21.05 20.91 -10.02
N ARG A 220 21.03 19.73 -10.66
CA ARG A 220 21.75 18.51 -10.23
C ARG A 220 21.39 18.08 -8.81
N VAL A 221 20.11 18.11 -8.50
CA VAL A 221 19.54 17.66 -7.22
C VAL A 221 18.46 16.63 -7.48
N MET A 222 18.13 15.81 -6.47
CA MET A 222 17.01 14.86 -6.53
C MET A 222 17.07 13.88 -7.72
N GLU A 223 18.26 13.35 -8.01
CA GLU A 223 18.53 12.50 -9.18
C GLU A 223 17.62 11.25 -9.24
N LYS A 224 17.15 10.75 -8.09
CA LYS A 224 16.29 9.55 -8.04
C LYS A 224 14.89 9.77 -8.60
N LEU A 225 14.48 11.01 -8.87
CA LEU A 225 13.17 11.29 -9.49
C LEU A 225 13.08 10.80 -10.95
N GLY A 226 14.21 10.43 -11.56
CA GLY A 226 14.22 9.78 -12.88
C GLY A 226 13.53 8.42 -12.86
N GLU A 227 13.75 7.58 -11.84
CA GLU A 227 13.22 6.20 -11.82
C GLU A 227 11.68 6.17 -11.85
N PRO A 228 10.95 6.96 -11.03
CA PRO A 228 9.49 7.03 -11.14
C PRO A 228 9.00 7.60 -12.46
N LEU A 229 9.76 8.51 -13.09
CA LEU A 229 9.36 9.09 -14.37
C LEU A 229 9.47 8.05 -15.49
N ASP A 230 10.57 7.31 -15.54
CA ASP A 230 10.79 6.24 -16.52
C ASP A 230 9.70 5.16 -16.40
N GLU A 231 9.31 4.81 -15.17
CA GLU A 231 8.21 3.87 -14.91
C GLU A 231 6.84 4.42 -15.33
N LEU A 232 6.60 5.74 -15.20
CA LEU A 232 5.36 6.33 -15.70
C LEU A 232 5.32 6.39 -17.23
N ASP A 233 6.44 6.66 -17.87
CA ASP A 233 6.57 6.76 -19.33
C ASP A 233 6.37 5.39 -20.00
N SER A 234 6.69 4.27 -19.35
CA SER A 234 6.45 2.93 -19.93
C SER A 234 4.98 2.64 -20.18
N TYR A 235 4.06 3.14 -19.34
CA TYR A 235 2.62 2.96 -19.53
C TYR A 235 2.03 3.69 -20.76
N TRP A 236 2.78 4.61 -21.37
CA TRP A 236 2.38 5.32 -22.60
C TRP A 236 2.77 4.57 -23.88
N HIS A 237 3.74 3.66 -23.79
CA HIS A 237 4.39 3.05 -24.95
C HIS A 237 4.02 1.58 -25.17
N GLU A 238 3.26 0.95 -24.27
CA GLU A 238 2.90 -0.48 -24.35
C GLU A 238 1.72 -0.79 -25.29
N ASP A 239 0.97 0.20 -25.80
CA ASP A 239 -0.18 -0.01 -26.71
C ASP A 239 0.15 0.09 -28.22
N SER A 240 1.43 0.19 -28.59
CA SER A 240 1.88 0.23 -29.99
C SER A 240 2.47 -1.10 -30.45
N GLU A 241 1.78 -2.22 -30.22
CA GLU A 241 1.99 -3.39 -31.08
C GLU A 241 1.34 -3.09 -32.43
N GLU A 242 2.18 -2.53 -33.30
CA GLU A 242 2.02 -2.44 -34.74
C GLU A 242 1.61 -3.83 -35.25
N TYR A 243 0.33 -3.99 -35.60
CA TYR A 243 -0.10 -5.13 -36.41
C TYR A 243 0.64 -5.01 -37.74
N ASP A 244 1.70 -5.80 -37.90
CA ASP A 244 2.27 -6.12 -39.22
C ASP A 244 1.10 -6.69 -40.06
N GLU A 245 0.48 -5.83 -40.86
CA GLU A 245 -0.29 -6.26 -42.02
C GLU A 245 0.71 -7.00 -42.92
N GLU A 246 0.77 -8.32 -42.80
CA GLU A 246 1.38 -9.18 -43.81
C GLU A 246 0.66 -8.90 -45.13
N ASP A 247 1.24 -8.03 -45.95
CA ASP A 247 0.89 -7.81 -47.34
C ASP A 247 0.95 -9.17 -48.05
N GLU A 248 -0.22 -9.77 -48.29
CA GLU A 248 -0.43 -10.87 -49.21
C GLU A 248 -0.03 -10.38 -50.61
N GLU A 249 1.23 -10.56 -51.00
CA GLU A 249 1.63 -10.34 -52.40
C GLU A 249 0.87 -11.32 -53.30
N GLU A 250 -0.05 -10.74 -54.07
CA GLU A 250 -0.78 -11.36 -55.18
C GLU A 250 0.21 -11.96 -56.20
N ASP A 251 0.15 -13.28 -56.34
CA ASP A 251 0.70 -14.04 -57.47
C ASP A 251 -0.06 -13.66 -58.76
N GLU A 252 0.35 -12.57 -59.39
CA GLU A 252 0.04 -12.31 -60.80
C GLU A 252 1.22 -12.73 -61.69
N GLY A 253 1.03 -13.85 -62.38
CA GLY A 253 2.00 -14.38 -63.31
C GLY A 253 2.17 -13.61 -64.63
N ALA A 254 3.00 -14.22 -65.48
CA ALA A 254 3.22 -14.01 -66.91
C ALA A 254 4.43 -13.14 -67.31
N GLY A 255 5.39 -13.81 -67.98
CA GLY A 255 6.52 -13.21 -68.69
C GLY A 255 7.57 -14.23 -69.09
#